data_AF-A0A4R3EBA9-F1
#
_entry.id   AF-A0A4R3EBA9-F1
#
_cell.length_a   1.000
_cell.length_b   1.000
_cell.length_c   1.000
_cell.angle_alpha   90.00
_cell.angle_beta   90.00
_cell.angle_gamma   90.00
#
_symmetry.space_group_name_H-M   'P 1'
#
loop_
_entity.id
_entity.type
_entity.pdbx_description
1 polymer ?
#
loop_
_entity_poly.entity_id
_entity_poly.type
_entity_poly.pdbx_seq_one_letter_code
_entity_poly.pdbx_strand_id
1 'polypeptide(L)'
;MKAGFESYAIDFRRATATYYLPDGESIELPTHHIHAAVAPIFDAALVQAAIREAQQLVPGYTYKGFCEKVVAAGCAGYIVSFSGRRALYIGRTAETHVEQFPNQ
;
A
#
# COMPACT_ATOMS: atom_id res chain seq x y z
N MET A 1 13.23 12.71 -5.94
CA MET A 1 11.95 12.87 -5.22
C MET A 1 11.88 14.26 -4.63
N LYS A 2 10.76 14.98 -4.78
CA LYS A 2 10.61 16.37 -4.34
C LYS A 2 9.94 16.53 -2.96
N ALA A 3 9.37 15.46 -2.40
CA ALA A 3 8.48 15.55 -1.24
C ALA A 3 9.15 15.35 0.13
N GLY A 4 10.48 15.16 0.19
CA GLY A 4 11.24 15.15 1.44
C GLY A 4 11.25 13.86 2.26
N PHE A 5 10.42 12.86 1.92
CA PHE A 5 10.40 11.54 2.60
C PHE A 5 11.05 10.44 1.76
N GLU A 6 11.58 9.42 2.42
CA GLU A 6 12.29 8.28 1.79
C GLU A 6 11.48 6.98 1.76
N SER A 7 10.43 6.90 2.57
CA SER A 7 9.46 5.83 2.56
C SER A 7 8.13 6.28 3.16
N TYR A 8 7.08 5.51 2.95
CA TYR A 8 5.83 5.67 3.67
C TYR A 8 5.15 4.33 3.90
N ALA A 9 4.40 4.22 5.00
CA ALA A 9 3.58 3.08 5.35
C ALA A 9 2.10 3.45 5.36
N ILE A 10 1.25 2.60 4.80
CA ILE A 10 -0.21 2.69 4.93
C ILE A 10 -0.67 1.57 5.87
N ASP A 11 -1.43 1.93 6.90
CA ASP A 11 -2.15 0.99 7.76
C ASP A 11 -3.66 1.11 7.49
N PHE A 12 -4.23 0.09 6.84
CA PHE A 12 -5.67 0.08 6.52
C PHE A 12 -6.55 -0.13 7.76
N ARG A 13 -6.01 -0.71 8.83
CA ARG A 13 -6.77 -0.97 10.07
C ARG A 13 -6.94 0.30 10.88
N ARG A 14 -5.96 1.20 10.83
CA ARG A 14 -6.00 2.52 11.49
C ARG A 14 -6.47 3.64 10.57
N ALA A 15 -6.57 3.39 9.26
CA ALA A 15 -6.76 4.41 8.23
C ALA A 15 -5.70 5.52 8.37
N THR A 16 -4.43 5.12 8.31
CA THR A 16 -3.29 5.98 8.60
C THR A 16 -2.21 5.83 7.53
N ALA A 17 -1.59 6.95 7.15
CA ALA A 17 -0.35 7.01 6.40
C ALA A 17 0.76 7.59 7.28
N THR A 18 1.89 6.90 7.36
CA THR A 18 3.09 7.39 8.05
C THR A 18 4.17 7.63 7.02
N TYR A 19 4.64 8.86 6.90
CA TYR A 19 5.74 9.24 6.01
C TYR A 19 7.03 9.33 6.82
N TYR A 20 8.09 8.63 6.40
CA TYR A 20 9.37 8.59 7.11
C TYR A 20 10.39 9.50 6.44
N LEU A 21 11.02 10.36 7.24
CA LEU A 21 12.00 11.35 6.80
C LEU A 21 13.44 10.80 6.97
N PRO A 22 14.41 11.28 6.17
CA PRO A 22 15.80 10.82 6.24
C PRO A 22 16.52 11.10 7.57
N ASP A 23 15.98 12.01 8.39
CA ASP A 23 16.52 12.36 9.71
C ASP A 23 15.97 11.48 10.85
N GLY A 24 15.11 10.51 10.52
CA GLY A 24 14.48 9.59 11.47
C GLY A 24 13.13 10.07 12.01
N GLU A 25 12.68 11.27 11.64
CA GLU A 25 11.36 11.78 11.99
C GLU A 25 10.25 11.16 11.13
N SER A 26 9.00 11.33 11.56
CA SER A 26 7.85 10.87 10.77
C SER A 26 6.65 11.80 10.88
N ILE A 27 5.81 11.79 9.84
CA ILE A 27 4.55 12.52 9.78
C ILE A 27 3.42 11.49 9.63
N GLU A 28 2.50 11.47 10.59
CA GLU A 28 1.29 10.63 10.55
C GLU A 28 0.10 11.46 10.02
N LEU A 29 -0.56 10.98 8.96
CA LEU A 29 -1.75 11.61 8.37
C LEU A 29 -2.91 10.60 8.28
N PRO A 30 -4.16 11.03 8.48
CA PRO A 30 -5.32 10.16 8.26
C PRO A 30 -5.47 9.84 6.77
N THR A 31 -5.91 8.62 6.47
CA THR A 31 -6.28 8.17 5.12
C THR A 31 -7.76 7.86 5.02
N HIS A 32 -8.22 7.45 3.85
CA HIS A 32 -9.61 7.02 3.68
C HIS A 32 -9.90 5.81 4.56
N HIS A 33 -10.93 5.93 5.40
CA HIS A 33 -11.49 4.78 6.08
C HIS A 33 -12.10 3.82 5.06
N ILE A 34 -11.58 2.59 5.06
CA ILE A 34 -12.17 1.48 4.34
C ILE A 34 -13.12 0.78 5.32
N HIS A 35 -14.41 0.78 5.01
CA HIS A 35 -15.43 0.20 5.90
C HIS A 35 -15.35 -1.33 5.96
N ALA A 36 -14.80 -1.96 4.92
CA ALA A 36 -14.57 -3.40 4.90
C ALA A 36 -13.44 -3.77 5.87
N ALA A 37 -13.64 -4.82 6.65
CA ALA A 37 -12.56 -5.41 7.43
C ALA A 37 -11.53 -6.05 6.49
N VAL A 38 -10.25 -5.99 6.88
CA VAL A 38 -9.17 -6.73 6.20
C VAL A 38 -9.50 -8.22 6.22
N ALA A 39 -9.58 -8.83 5.04
CA ALA A 39 -9.93 -10.24 4.91
C ALA A 39 -8.92 -11.13 5.65
N PRO A 40 -9.35 -12.30 6.15
CA PRO A 40 -8.54 -13.02 7.10
C PRO A 40 -7.31 -13.70 6.52
N ILE A 41 -7.35 -14.01 5.22
CA ILE A 41 -6.33 -14.70 4.45
C ILE A 41 -5.75 -13.70 3.45
N PHE A 42 -4.43 -13.62 3.39
CA PHE A 42 -3.73 -12.82 2.39
C PHE A 42 -3.67 -13.54 1.04
N ASP A 43 -4.23 -12.93 0.00
CA ASP A 43 -4.17 -13.41 -1.37
C ASP A 43 -3.28 -12.52 -2.23
N ALA A 44 -2.02 -12.96 -2.42
CA ALA A 44 -1.03 -12.24 -3.20
C ALA A 44 -1.45 -12.05 -4.67
N ALA A 45 -2.20 -12.98 -5.25
CA ALA A 45 -2.61 -12.91 -6.65
C ALA A 45 -3.67 -11.82 -6.85
N LEU A 46 -4.62 -11.69 -5.91
CA LEU A 46 -5.60 -10.61 -5.92
C LEU A 46 -4.95 -9.24 -5.66
N VAL A 47 -3.98 -9.16 -4.74
CA VAL A 47 -3.18 -7.94 -4.54
C VAL A 47 -2.47 -7.54 -5.83
N GLN A 48 -1.80 -8.48 -6.50
CA GLN A 48 -1.10 -8.23 -7.75
C GLN A 48 -2.07 -7.77 -8.86
N ALA A 49 -3.26 -8.36 -8.96
CA ALA A 49 -4.28 -7.95 -9.92
C ALA A 49 -4.70 -6.48 -9.70
N ALA A 50 -4.97 -6.09 -8.45
CA ALA A 50 -5.32 -4.71 -8.10
C ALA A 50 -4.20 -3.71 -8.42
N ILE A 51 -2.93 -4.11 -8.21
CA ILE A 51 -1.76 -3.29 -8.57
C ILE A 51 -1.70 -3.08 -10.09
N ARG A 52 -1.88 -4.14 -10.89
CA ARG A 52 -1.84 -4.04 -12.36
C ARG A 52 -2.91 -3.10 -12.90
N GLU A 53 -4.13 -3.18 -12.36
CA GLU A 53 -5.20 -2.24 -12.72
C GLU A 53 -4.82 -0.79 -12.40
N ALA A 54 -4.22 -0.55 -11.23
CA ALA A 54 -3.77 0.77 -10.81
C ALA A 54 -2.65 1.32 -11.72
N GLN A 55 -1.68 0.47 -12.08
CA GLN A 55 -0.59 0.83 -13.00
C GLN A 55 -1.10 1.15 -14.41
N GLN A 56 -2.16 0.48 -14.87
CA GLN A 56 -2.75 0.67 -16.19
C GLN A 56 -3.75 1.83 -16.25
N LEU A 57 -4.13 2.42 -15.11
CA LEU A 57 -5.16 3.45 -15.00
C LEU A 57 -6.44 3.05 -15.77
N VAL A 58 -6.91 1.82 -15.52
CA VAL A 58 -8.10 1.28 -16.19
C VAL A 58 -9.30 2.24 -16.03
N PRO A 59 -10.23 2.32 -17.02
CA PRO A 59 -11.38 3.21 -16.92
C PRO A 59 -12.17 3.03 -15.61
N GLY A 60 -12.42 4.14 -14.91
CA GLY A 60 -13.11 4.12 -13.61
C GLY A 60 -12.20 3.81 -12.40
N TYR A 61 -10.88 3.73 -12.60
CA TYR A 61 -9.93 3.58 -11.50
C TYR A 61 -10.08 4.71 -10.47
N THR A 62 -10.08 4.32 -9.19
CA THR A 62 -9.95 5.25 -8.06
C THR A 62 -8.99 4.67 -7.03
N TYR A 63 -8.25 5.54 -6.34
CA TYR A 63 -7.38 5.12 -5.25
C TYR A 63 -8.18 4.40 -4.14
N LYS A 64 -9.36 4.91 -3.80
CA LYS A 64 -10.26 4.26 -2.84
C LYS A 64 -10.64 2.84 -3.26
N GLY A 65 -11.02 2.66 -4.54
CA GLY A 65 -11.35 1.33 -5.08
C GLY A 65 -10.16 0.37 -5.06
N PHE A 66 -8.94 0.87 -5.29
CA PHE A 66 -7.73 0.09 -5.10
C PHE A 66 -7.57 -0.35 -3.64
N CYS A 67 -7.70 0.56 -2.68
CA CYS A 67 -7.63 0.25 -1.24
C CYS A 67 -8.67 -0.81 -0.84
N GLU A 68 -9.91 -0.67 -1.31
CA GLU A 68 -10.99 -1.65 -1.07
C GLU A 68 -10.61 -3.05 -1.60
N LYS A 69 -10.05 -3.13 -2.81
CA LYS A 69 -9.61 -4.41 -3.41
C LYS A 69 -8.49 -5.07 -2.62
N VAL A 70 -7.45 -4.33 -2.23
CA VAL A 70 -6.33 -4.93 -1.47
C VAL A 70 -6.73 -5.31 -0.04
N VAL A 71 -7.62 -4.55 0.60
CA VAL A 71 -8.20 -4.91 1.92
C VAL A 71 -9.02 -6.19 1.81
N ALA A 72 -9.85 -6.33 0.76
CA ALA A 72 -10.61 -7.55 0.49
C ALA A 72 -9.72 -8.75 0.15
N ALA A 73 -8.51 -8.52 -0.36
CA ALA A 73 -7.47 -9.53 -0.57
C ALA A 73 -6.63 -9.82 0.69
N GLY A 74 -7.00 -9.28 1.87
CA GLY A 74 -6.35 -9.55 3.15
C GLY A 74 -5.08 -8.75 3.42
N CYS A 75 -4.80 -7.72 2.61
CA CYS A 75 -3.70 -6.79 2.88
C CYS A 75 -4.04 -5.87 4.07
N ALA A 76 -3.26 -5.95 5.13
CA ALA A 76 -3.41 -5.12 6.33
C ALA A 76 -2.76 -3.74 6.17
N GLY A 77 -1.77 -3.64 5.29
CA GLY A 77 -1.03 -2.42 5.01
C GLY A 77 0.10 -2.67 4.03
N TYR A 78 0.76 -1.59 3.60
CA TYR A 78 1.92 -1.67 2.73
C TYR A 78 2.95 -0.60 3.05
N ILE A 79 4.21 -0.88 2.71
CA ILE A 79 5.33 0.06 2.83
C ILE A 79 5.89 0.30 1.45
N VAL A 80 6.06 1.57 1.08
CA VAL A 80 6.82 1.98 -0.09
C VAL A 80 8.19 2.47 0.35
N SER A 81 9.24 1.83 -0.17
CA SER A 81 10.63 2.26 -0.01
C SER A 81 11.16 2.76 -1.34
N PHE A 82 11.50 4.04 -1.42
CA PHE A 82 12.03 4.60 -2.67
C PHE A 82 13.51 4.28 -2.86
N SER A 83 14.30 4.30 -1.80
CA SER A 83 15.71 3.86 -1.83
C SER A 83 15.80 2.36 -2.18
N GLY A 84 14.89 1.55 -1.64
CA GLY A 84 14.76 0.13 -1.96
C GLY A 84 14.05 -0.18 -3.27
N ARG A 85 13.48 0.84 -3.94
CA ARG A 85 12.72 0.76 -5.20
C ARG A 85 11.62 -0.29 -5.22
N ARG A 86 10.84 -0.39 -4.14
CA ARG A 86 9.79 -1.41 -4.02
C ARG A 86 8.65 -0.98 -3.12
N ALA A 87 7.50 -1.61 -3.34
CA ALA A 87 6.40 -1.65 -2.38
C ALA A 87 6.30 -3.06 -1.78
N LEU A 88 6.11 -3.15 -0.47
CA LEU A 88 5.89 -4.37 0.29
C LEU A 88 4.47 -4.36 0.85
N TYR A 89 3.62 -5.27 0.41
CA TYR A 89 2.27 -5.48 0.91
C TYR A 89 2.28 -6.59 1.94
N ILE A 90 1.58 -6.42 3.06
CA ILE A 90 1.69 -7.31 4.22
C ILE A 90 0.29 -7.76 4.68
N GLY A 91 0.14 -9.06 4.92
CA GLY A 91 -1.04 -9.69 5.54
C GLY A 91 -1.04 -9.60 7.07
N ARG A 92 -2.13 -10.02 7.72
CA ARG A 92 -2.23 -9.99 9.19
C ARG A 92 -1.29 -10.97 9.90
N THR A 93 -0.85 -12.01 9.20
CA THR A 93 0.13 -12.99 9.71
C THR A 93 1.51 -12.80 9.08
N ALA A 94 1.78 -11.60 8.57
CA ALA A 94 3.04 -11.22 7.94
C ALA A 94 3.36 -11.97 6.63
N GLU A 95 2.35 -12.52 5.94
CA GLU A 95 2.48 -12.88 4.54
C GLU A 95 2.84 -11.64 3.72
N THR A 96 3.55 -11.81 2.60
CA THR A 96 4.05 -10.67 1.84
C THR A 96 3.84 -10.81 0.33
N HIS A 97 3.63 -9.67 -0.33
CA HIS A 97 3.84 -9.49 -1.76
C HIS A 97 4.79 -8.31 -1.98
N VAL A 98 5.81 -8.49 -2.82
CA VAL A 98 6.78 -7.42 -3.15
C VAL A 98 6.57 -7.00 -4.60
N GLU A 99 6.21 -5.73 -4.78
CA GLU A 99 6.12 -5.10 -6.09
C GLU A 99 7.36 -4.24 -6.33
N GLN A 100 8.17 -4.61 -7.32
CA GLN A 100 9.34 -3.83 -7.71
C GLN A 100 8.91 -2.63 -8.55
N PHE A 101 9.56 -1.49 -8.35
CA PHE A 101 9.36 -0.36 -9.24
C PHE A 101 9.96 -0.68 -10.62
N PRO A 102 9.35 -0.21 -11.71
CA PRO A 102 9.91 -0.41 -13.03
C PRO A 102 11.35 0.11 -13.07
N ASN A 103 12.21 -0.62 -13.77
CA ASN A 103 13.50 -0.09 -14.19
C ASN A 103 13.23 1.05 -15.17
N GLN A 104 13.89 2.19 -14.98
CA GLN A 104 13.85 3.27 -15.96
C GLN A 104 14.61 2.84 -17.20
#